data_AF-U4TY52-F1
#
_entry.id   AF-U4TY52-F1
#
_cell.length_a   1.000
_cell.length_b   1.000
_cell.length_c   1.000
_cell.angle_alpha   90.00
_cell.angle_beta   90.00
_cell.angle_gamma   90.00
#
_symmetry.space_group_name_H-M   'P 1'
#
loop_
_entity.id
_entity.type
_entity.pdbx_description
1 polymer ?
#
loop_
_entity_poly.entity_id
_entity_poly.type
_entity_poly.pdbx_seq_one_letter_code
_entity_poly.pdbx_strand_id
1 'polypeptide(L)' 'MSLQVSWVRHRDVHLLTVGPYTYTSDQRFRAIHEPHTEDWTLQIKYPQHRDSGVYECQISCTPHLSHFIHLTVIVHAS' A
#
# COMPACT_ATOMS: atom_id res chain seq x y z
N MET A 1 18.48 -12.35 -7.15
CA MET A 1 17.26 -12.27 -6.33
C MET A 1 16.78 -10.85 -6.41
N SER A 2 15.59 -10.58 -6.95
CA SER A 2 15.02 -9.22 -6.95
C SER A 2 14.32 -9.00 -5.63
N LEU A 3 14.64 -7.92 -4.92
CA LEU A 3 13.84 -7.46 -3.79
C LEU A 3 12.45 -7.07 -4.31
N GLN A 4 11.42 -7.32 -3.50
CA GLN A 4 10.04 -6.98 -3.83
C GLN A 4 9.50 -5.97 -2.83
N VAL A 5 8.76 -4.99 -3.34
CA VAL A 5 8.02 -4.03 -2.54
C VAL A 5 6.61 -4.57 -2.28
N SER A 6 6.18 -4.57 -1.03
CA SER A 6 4.82 -4.99 -0.65
C SER A 6 4.11 -3.89 0.11
N TRP A 7 2.79 -3.79 -0.08
CA TRP A 7 1.93 -2.90 0.70
C TRP A 7 1.09 -3.71 1.67
N VAL A 8 1.11 -3.33 2.95
CA VAL A 8 0.36 -4.00 4.03
C VAL A 8 -0.52 -2.98 4.73
N ARG A 9 -1.77 -3.36 5.03
CA ARG A 9 -2.66 -2.57 5.89
C ARG A 9 -2.58 -3.08 7.33
N HIS A 10 -2.26 -2.18 8.27
CA HIS A 10 -1.93 -2.60 9.63
C HIS A 10 -3.13 -2.99 10.49
N ARG A 11 -4.29 -2.35 10.29
CA ARG A 11 -5.47 -2.58 11.16
C ARG A 11 -5.89 -4.05 11.25
N ASP A 12 -5.62 -4.83 10.20
CA ASP A 12 -5.98 -6.24 10.04
C ASP A 12 -4.81 -7.08 9.49
N VAL A 13 -3.60 -6.51 9.47
CA VAL A 13 -2.37 -7.14 8.94
C VAL A 13 -2.58 -7.73 7.53
N HIS A 14 -3.39 -7.04 6.71
CA HIS A 14 -3.81 -7.54 5.41
C HIS A 14 -2.81 -7.16 4.33
N LEU A 15 -2.27 -8.14 3.63
CA LEU A 15 -1.40 -7.93 2.48
C LEU A 15 -2.22 -7.40 1.29
N LEU A 16 -1.90 -6.20 0.83
CA LEU A 16 -2.61 -5.55 -0.26
C LEU A 16 -1.99 -5.89 -1.61
N THR A 17 -0.67 -5.77 -1.74
CA THR A 17 0.06 -5.98 -3.00
C THR A 17 1.45 -6.55 -2.75
N VAL A 18 1.99 -7.24 -3.74
CA VAL A 18 3.39 -7.68 -3.82
C VAL A 18 3.91 -7.33 -5.21
N GLY A 19 4.87 -6.42 -5.28
CA GLY A 19 5.25 -5.76 -6.53
C GLY A 19 4.00 -5.23 -7.25
N PRO A 20 3.85 -5.48 -8.57
CA PRO A 20 2.69 -5.01 -9.32
C PRO A 20 1.43 -5.88 -9.09
N TYR A 21 1.55 -7.03 -8.42
CA TYR A 21 0.45 -7.94 -8.20
C TYR A 21 -0.43 -7.49 -7.03
N THR A 22 -1.74 -7.44 -7.24
CA THR A 22 -2.72 -7.11 -6.20
C THR A 22 -3.18 -8.40 -5.51
N TYR A 23 -2.87 -8.54 -4.22
CA TYR A 23 -3.16 -9.73 -3.42
C TYR A 23 -4.57 -9.69 -2.79
N THR A 24 -5.03 -8.49 -2.42
CA THR A 24 -6.40 -8.30 -1.93
C THR A 24 -7.45 -8.44 -3.03
N SER A 25 -8.66 -8.87 -2.67
CA SER A 25 -9.81 -8.92 -3.59
C SER A 25 -10.49 -7.55 -3.80
N ASP A 26 -10.20 -6.56 -2.94
CA ASP A 26 -10.71 -5.20 -3.11
C ASP A 26 -9.97 -4.49 -4.25
N GLN A 27 -10.59 -4.45 -5.42
CA GLN A 27 -10.03 -3.91 -6.67
C GLN A 27 -9.72 -2.41 -6.64
N ARG A 28 -10.10 -1.70 -5.58
CA ARG A 28 -9.76 -0.29 -5.38
C ARG A 28 -8.29 -0.09 -5.05
N PHE A 29 -7.64 -1.10 -4.45
CA PHE A 29 -6.21 -1.07 -4.10
C PHE A 29 -5.37 -1.56 -5.27
N ARG A 30 -4.34 -0.80 -5.65
CA ARG A 30 -3.35 -1.21 -6.65
C ARG A 30 -1.99 -0.61 -6.32
N ALA A 31 -0.93 -1.34 -6.61
CA ALA A 31 0.42 -0.79 -6.61
C ALA A 31 0.74 -0.24 -8.01
N ILE A 32 1.38 0.92 -8.04
CA ILE A 32 1.90 1.55 -9.25
C ILE A 32 3.41 1.67 -9.07
N HIS A 33 4.16 1.13 -10.02
CA HIS A 33 5.60 1.29 -10.12
C HIS A 33 5.88 2.26 -11.24
N GLU A 34 6.53 3.39 -10.94
CA GLU A 34 6.90 4.36 -11.96
C GLU A 34 8.05 3.78 -12.81
N PRO A 35 7.90 3.66 -14.14
CA PRO A 35 8.90 3.05 -15.00
C PRO A 35 10.30 3.64 -14.81
N HIS A 36 11.31 2.77 -14.74
CA HIS A 36 12.72 3.14 -14.58
C HIS A 36 13.08 3.85 -13.26
N THR A 37 12.23 3.77 -12.24
CA THR A 37 12.49 4.29 -10.88
C THR A 37 12.41 3.19 -9.83
N GLU A 38 12.69 3.52 -8.57
CA GLU A 38 12.40 2.66 -7.41
C GLU A 38 11.11 3.10 -6.69
N ASP A 39 10.29 3.95 -7.32
CA ASP A 39 9.13 4.56 -6.69
C ASP A 39 7.90 3.66 -6.82
N TRP A 40 7.40 3.23 -5.66
CA TRP A 40 6.21 2.42 -5.52
C TRP A 40 5.11 3.20 -4.79
N THR A 41 3.96 3.37 -5.44
CA THR A 41 2.81 4.07 -4.89
C THR A 41 1.64 3.12 -4.70
N LEU A 42 1.00 3.16 -3.53
CA LEU A 42 -0.31 2.53 -3.31
C LEU A 42 -1.42 3.48 -3.75
N GLN A 43 -2.15 3.10 -4.80
CA GLN A 43 -3.38 3.76 -5.21
C GLN A 43 -4.58 3.15 -4.49
N ILE A 44 -5.46 3.99 -3.94
CA ILE A 44 -6.75 3.60 -3.38
C ILE A 44 -7.86 4.40 -4.09
N LYS A 45 -8.66 3.73 -4.91
CA LYS A 45 -9.80 4.36 -5.60
C LYS A 45 -10.99 4.54 -4.65
N TYR A 46 -11.70 5.66 -4.80
CA TYR A 46 -12.92 5.97 -4.04
C TYR A 46 -12.76 5.74 -2.52
N PRO A 47 -11.74 6.36 -1.89
CA PRO A 47 -11.42 6.11 -0.49
C PRO A 47 -12.62 6.44 0.41
N GLN A 48 -12.83 5.61 1.41
CA GLN A 48 -13.89 5.74 2.41
C GLN A 48 -13.26 6.04 3.76
N HIS A 49 -14.00 6.62 4.72
CA HIS A 49 -13.45 6.86 6.07
C HIS A 49 -12.81 5.64 6.71
N ARG A 50 -13.43 4.47 6.51
CA ARG A 50 -12.89 3.20 7.01
C ARG A 50 -11.49 2.92 6.50
N ASP A 51 -11.08 3.43 5.35
CA ASP A 51 -9.75 3.22 4.78
C ASP A 51 -8.66 4.05 5.49
N SER A 52 -9.03 4.94 6.41
CA SER A 52 -8.06 5.64 7.27
C SER A 52 -7.30 4.65 8.16
N GLY A 53 -6.03 4.94 8.43
CA GLY A 53 -5.17 4.12 9.29
C GLY A 53 -3.75 3.99 8.74
N VAL A 54 -2.99 3.09 9.35
CA VAL A 54 -1.58 2.84 8.98
C VAL A 54 -1.48 1.84 7.84
N TYR A 55 -0.67 2.21 6.86
CA TYR A 55 -0.21 1.39 5.75
C TYR A 55 1.31 1.27 5.84
N GLU A 56 1.84 0.15 5.42
CA GLU A 56 3.27 -0.12 5.40
C GLU A 56 3.70 -0.46 3.97
N CYS A 57 4.71 0.24 3.48
CA CYS A 57 5.50 -0.15 2.34
C CYS A 57 6.73 -0.90 2.85
N GLN A 58 6.91 -2.17 2.46
CA GLN A 58 8.05 -2.97 2.92
C GLN A 58 8.84 -3.59 1.79
N ILE A 59 10.14 -3.77 2.02
CA ILE A 59 11.09 -4.41 1.11
C ILE A 59 11.47 -5.78 1.67
N SER A 60 11.39 -6.82 0.83
CA SER A 60 11.59 -8.23 1.18
C SER A 60 13.03 -8.66 1.52
N CYS A 61 13.87 -7.76 2.05
CA CYS A 61 15.19 -8.10 2.56
C CYS A 61 15.09 -8.81 3.93
N THR A 62 16.20 -9.32 4.44
CA THR A 62 16.26 -9.98 5.77
C THR A 62 17.30 -9.29 6.63
N PRO A 63 16.88 -8.57 7.70
CA PRO A 63 15.49 -8.27 8.10
C PRO A 63 14.79 -7.35 7.08
N HIS A 64 13.45 -7.33 7.08
CA HIS A 64 12.69 -6.47 6.18
C HIS A 64 12.93 -4.99 6.51
N LEU A 65 12.92 -4.14 5.48
CA LEU A 65 12.92 -2.69 5.63
C LEU A 65 11.50 -2.17 5.43
N SER A 66 11.04 -1.30 6.32
CA SER A 66 9.65 -0.82 6.33
C SER A 66 9.57 0.70 6.36
N HIS A 67 8.57 1.22 5.67
CA HIS A 67 8.15 2.61 5.72
C HIS A 67 6.65 2.67 6.05
N PHE A 68 6.30 3.39 7.12
CA PHE A 68 4.92 3.48 7.61
C PHE A 68 4.28 4.81 7.22
N ILE A 69 3.07 4.74 6.67
CA ILE A 69 2.28 5.88 6.20
C ILE A 69 0.95 5.87 6.96
N HIS A 70 0.56 6.99 7.54
CA HIS A 70 -0.79 7.16 8.10
C HIS A 70 -1.69 7.90 7.11
N LEU A 71 -2.71 7.23 6.59
CA LEU A 71 -3.74 7.82 5.73
C LEU A 71 -4.91 8.30 6.58
N THR A 72 -5.32 9.56 6.37
CA THR A 72 -6.55 10.11 6.94
C THR A 72 -7.51 10.50 5.83
N VAL A 73 -8.68 9.88 5.78
CA VAL A 73 -9.75 10.21 4.81
C VAL A 73 -10.77 11.11 5.49
N ILE A 74 -10.94 12.33 4.97
CA ILE A 74 -11.87 13.35 5.48
C ILE A 74 -13.05 13.54 4.52
N VAL A 75 -14.23 13.94 5.04
CA VAL A 75 -15.29 14.51 4.18
C VAL A 75 -15.03 16.00 4.10
N HIS A 76 -15.10 16.56 2.90
CA HIS A 76 -15.35 17.98 2.78
C HIS A 76 -16.83 18.24 3.12
N ALA A 77 -17.07 18.89 4.25
CA ALA A 77 -18.37 19.50 4.50
C ALA A 77 -18.52 20.69 3.55
N SER A 78 -19.46 20.59 2.60
CA SER A 78 -19.98 21.72 1.83
C SER A 78 -20.88 22.61 2.67
#